data_AF-A0A4Z0XWL7-F1
#
_entry.id   AF-A0A4Z0XWL7-F1
#
_cell.length_a   1.000
_cell.length_b   1.000
_cell.length_c   1.000
_cell.angle_alpha   90.00
_cell.angle_beta   90.00
_cell.angle_gamma   90.00
#
_symmetry.space_group_name_H-M   'P 1'
#
loop_
_entity.id
_entity.type
_entity.pdbx_description
1 polymer ?
#
loop_
_entity_poly.entity_id
_entity_poly.type
_entity_poly.pdbx_seq_one_letter_code
_entity_poly.pdbx_strand_id
1 'polypeptide(L)'
;MNITKDEQEILLEMKRAKRYPIVRLELHNSEELELVSIALNYVRITDPQDSMETVKQRGTALQSLMEKGLVFIDYTVRVWVSGDYDVYYKSKIYELLCHTVMEGAQRPGAVFNLPYMRKGYASLTSKGERLAAQIE
;
A
#
# COMPACT_ATOMS: atom_id res chain seq x y z
N MET A 1 -9.43 13.08 19.98
CA MET A 1 -8.59 12.78 18.80
C MET A 1 -9.47 12.99 17.59
N ASN A 2 -9.11 13.91 16.69
CA ASN A 2 -9.91 14.16 15.48
C ASN A 2 -9.53 13.15 14.38
N ILE A 3 -10.53 12.62 13.69
CA ILE A 3 -10.37 11.66 12.58
C ILE A 3 -11.12 12.19 11.38
N THR A 4 -10.50 12.14 10.20
CA THR A 4 -11.12 12.57 8.95
C THR A 4 -12.11 11.54 8.43
N LYS A 5 -12.92 11.91 7.42
CA LYS A 5 -13.85 10.97 6.78
C LYS A 5 -13.12 9.78 6.16
N ASP A 6 -12.03 10.01 5.43
CA ASP A 6 -11.24 8.94 4.80
C ASP A 6 -10.65 7.98 5.83
N GLU A 7 -10.18 8.50 6.97
CA GLU A 7 -9.68 7.67 8.05
C GLU A 7 -10.79 6.85 8.72
N GLN A 8 -11.99 7.43 8.90
CA GLN A 8 -13.17 6.69 9.40
C GLN A 8 -13.56 5.56 8.45
N GLU A 9 -13.59 5.83 7.14
CA GLU A 9 -13.89 4.82 6.12
C GLU A 9 -12.90 3.65 6.19
N ILE A 10 -11.59 3.92 6.26
CA ILE A 10 -10.57 2.86 6.41
C ILE A 10 -10.76 2.06 7.70
N LEU A 11 -11.04 2.71 8.84
CA LEU A 11 -11.29 2.00 10.10
C LEU A 11 -12.50 1.06 10.01
N LEU A 12 -13.59 1.51 9.36
CA LEU A 12 -14.78 0.70 9.14
C LEU A 12 -14.52 -0.45 8.14
N GLU A 13 -13.75 -0.21 7.08
CA GLU A 13 -13.34 -1.25 6.13
C GLU A 13 -12.52 -2.33 6.84
N MET A 14 -11.53 -1.95 7.65
CA MET A 14 -10.68 -2.87 8.39
C MET A 14 -11.48 -3.67 9.43
N LYS A 15 -12.44 -3.05 10.11
CA LYS A 15 -13.36 -3.73 11.05
C LYS A 15 -14.20 -4.82 10.36
N ARG A 16 -14.60 -4.60 9.10
CA ARG A 16 -15.42 -5.53 8.32
C ARG A 16 -14.59 -6.59 7.60
N ALA A 17 -13.32 -6.31 7.32
CA ALA A 17 -12.45 -7.17 6.54
C ALA A 17 -11.75 -8.22 7.42
N LYS A 18 -11.65 -9.46 6.92
CA LYS A 18 -10.84 -10.50 7.57
C LYS A 18 -9.33 -10.18 7.51
N ARG A 19 -8.91 -9.54 6.41
CA ARG A 19 -7.53 -9.12 6.14
C ARG A 19 -7.56 -7.83 5.35
N TYR A 20 -6.55 -6.99 5.55
CA TYR A 20 -6.43 -5.72 4.84
C TYR A 20 -5.09 -5.65 4.10
N PRO A 21 -5.02 -6.23 2.88
CA PRO A 21 -3.78 -6.26 2.12
C PRO A 21 -3.41 -4.85 1.69
N ILE A 22 -2.13 -4.52 1.81
CA ILE A 22 -1.52 -3.27 1.36
C ILE A 22 -0.21 -3.58 0.65
N VAL A 23 0.25 -2.66 -0.19
CA VAL A 23 1.55 -2.79 -0.85
C VAL A 23 2.38 -1.53 -0.70
N ARG A 24 3.68 -1.70 -0.83
CA ARG A 24 4.63 -0.63 -1.08
C ARG A 24 5.24 -0.89 -2.45
N LEU A 25 5.13 0.11 -3.32
CA LEU A 25 5.72 0.08 -4.65
C LEU A 25 7.14 0.58 -4.54
N GLU A 26 8.08 -0.27 -4.95
CA GLU A 26 9.51 -0.05 -4.82
C GLU A 26 10.18 -0.15 -6.19
N LEU A 27 11.29 0.57 -6.32
CA LEU A 27 12.21 0.53 -7.45
C LEU A 27 13.46 -0.19 -6.96
N HIS A 28 13.81 -1.29 -7.62
CA HIS A 28 14.96 -2.12 -7.26
C HIS A 28 15.99 -2.10 -8.39
N ASN A 29 17.24 -2.40 -8.04
CA ASN A 29 18.26 -2.80 -9.00
C ASN A 29 18.40 -4.34 -8.95
N SER A 30 18.34 -5.00 -10.11
CA SER A 30 18.43 -6.46 -10.20
C SER A 30 19.82 -7.02 -9.90
N GLU A 31 20.87 -6.20 -10.01
CA GLU A 31 22.27 -6.58 -9.79
C GLU A 31 22.75 -6.15 -8.39
N GLU A 32 22.19 -5.07 -7.84
CA GLU A 32 22.52 -4.53 -6.51
C GLU A 32 21.30 -4.55 -5.57
N LEU A 33 21.17 -5.63 -4.80
CA LEU A 33 19.99 -5.90 -3.94
C LEU A 33 19.74 -4.85 -2.84
N GLU A 34 20.77 -4.10 -2.43
CA GLU A 34 20.64 -3.05 -1.41
C GLU A 34 20.07 -1.74 -1.97
N LEU A 35 20.11 -1.55 -3.30
CA LEU A 35 19.56 -0.37 -3.95
C LEU A 35 18.05 -0.51 -4.10
N VAL A 36 17.35 0.06 -3.12
CA VAL A 36 15.89 0.13 -3.07
C VAL A 36 15.43 1.57 -2.86
N SER A 37 14.51 2.02 -3.71
CA SER A 37 13.79 3.29 -3.52
C SER A 37 12.29 3.05 -3.44
N ILE A 38 11.58 3.85 -2.64
CA ILE A 38 10.13 3.75 -2.49
C ILE A 38 9.47 4.71 -3.47
N ALA A 39 8.76 4.18 -4.46
CA ALA A 39 8.00 4.98 -5.43
C ALA A 39 6.65 5.42 -4.85
N LEU A 40 5.97 4.52 -4.13
CA LEU A 40 4.69 4.81 -3.48
C LEU A 40 4.48 3.92 -2.25
N ASN A 41 4.13 4.51 -1.12
CA ASN A 41 3.95 3.81 0.15
C ASN A 41 2.47 3.72 0.54
N TYR A 42 2.14 2.78 1.43
CA TYR A 42 0.79 2.60 2.00
C TYR A 42 -0.30 2.42 0.95
N VAL A 43 0.00 1.70 -0.13
CA VAL A 43 -0.89 1.56 -1.28
C VAL A 43 -1.99 0.55 -0.96
N ARG A 44 -3.23 1.02 -1.02
CA ARG A 44 -4.44 0.20 -0.95
C ARG A 44 -5.24 0.35 -2.24
N ILE A 45 -5.34 -0.76 -2.98
CA ILE A 45 -6.12 -0.83 -4.23
C ILE A 45 -7.28 -1.79 -4.02
N THR A 46 -8.49 -1.30 -4.27
CA THR A 46 -9.74 -2.07 -4.17
C THR A 46 -10.37 -2.31 -5.53
N ASP A 47 -10.07 -1.47 -6.51
CA ASP A 47 -10.51 -1.58 -7.90
C ASP A 47 -9.30 -1.50 -8.85
N PRO A 48 -9.18 -2.36 -9.88
CA PRO A 48 -8.11 -2.25 -10.88
C PRO A 48 -8.01 -0.89 -11.59
N GLN A 49 -9.11 -0.12 -11.64
CA GLN A 49 -9.19 1.21 -12.23
C GLN A 49 -8.99 2.34 -11.21
N ASP A 50 -8.66 2.05 -9.95
CA ASP A 50 -8.34 3.08 -8.95
C ASP A 50 -7.31 4.08 -9.50
N SER A 51 -7.61 5.37 -9.35
CA SER A 51 -6.74 6.45 -9.82
C SER A 51 -5.55 6.66 -8.88
N MET A 52 -4.50 7.31 -9.37
CA MET A 52 -3.34 7.70 -8.54
C MET A 52 -3.76 8.63 -7.39
N GLU A 53 -4.73 9.51 -7.62
CA GLU A 53 -5.26 10.43 -6.61
C GLU A 53 -5.95 9.65 -5.49
N THR A 54 -6.87 8.74 -5.85
CA THR A 54 -7.59 7.89 -4.89
C THR A 54 -6.63 7.06 -4.04
N VAL A 55 -5.62 6.45 -4.67
CA VAL A 55 -4.61 5.65 -3.95
C VAL A 55 -3.78 6.52 -2.99
N LYS A 56 -3.36 7.71 -3.41
CA LYS A 56 -2.61 8.65 -2.55
C LYS A 56 -3.44 9.16 -1.37
N GLN A 57 -4.72 9.42 -1.60
CA GLN A 57 -5.66 9.83 -0.54
C GLN A 57 -5.79 8.73 0.52
N ARG A 58 -6.07 7.50 0.11
CA ARG A 58 -6.11 6.34 1.04
C ARG A 58 -4.77 6.11 1.74
N GLY A 59 -3.66 6.25 1.02
CA GLY A 59 -2.31 6.09 1.58
C GLY A 59 -2.00 7.14 2.66
N THR A 60 -2.39 8.40 2.44
CA THR A 60 -2.26 9.48 3.43
C THR A 60 -3.08 9.19 4.69
N ALA A 61 -4.32 8.73 4.51
CA ALA A 61 -5.18 8.37 5.64
C ALA A 61 -4.64 7.15 6.42
N LEU A 62 -4.14 6.12 5.73
CA LEU A 62 -3.46 4.98 6.37
C LEU A 62 -2.24 5.40 7.17
N GLN A 63 -1.40 6.27 6.61
CA GLN A 63 -0.23 6.81 7.29
C GLN A 63 -0.63 7.55 8.56
N SER A 64 -1.60 8.47 8.47
CA SER A 64 -2.08 9.24 9.60
C SER A 64 -2.69 8.35 10.70
N LEU A 65 -3.45 7.31 10.33
CA LEU A 65 -3.96 6.32 11.28
C LEU A 65 -2.83 5.55 11.99
N MET A 66 -1.77 5.21 11.26
CA MET A 66 -0.59 4.57 11.83
C MET A 66 0.14 5.49 12.80
N GLU A 67 0.36 6.76 12.44
CA GLU A 67 0.98 7.78 13.30
C GLU A 67 0.15 8.06 14.57
N LYS A 68 -1.18 7.95 14.47
CA LYS A 68 -2.10 8.04 15.63
C LYS A 68 -2.12 6.78 16.51
N GLY A 69 -1.40 5.73 16.11
CA GLY A 69 -1.34 4.44 16.80
C GLY A 69 -2.62 3.61 16.69
N LEU A 70 -3.43 3.84 15.66
CA LEU A 70 -4.71 3.14 15.44
C LEU A 70 -4.58 1.97 14.48
N VAL A 71 -3.64 2.06 13.55
CA VAL A 71 -3.34 1.03 12.58
C VAL A 71 -1.87 0.63 12.72
N PHE A 72 -1.61 -0.67 12.58
CA PHE A 72 -0.28 -1.23 12.44
C PHE A 72 -0.10 -1.71 11.01
N ILE A 73 1.05 -1.42 10.41
CA ILE A 73 1.39 -1.77 9.02
C ILE A 73 2.64 -2.62 9.03
N ASP A 74 2.56 -3.82 8.46
CA ASP A 74 3.66 -4.76 8.42
C ASP A 74 3.94 -5.25 6.99
N TYR A 75 5.15 -4.95 6.51
CA TYR A 75 5.68 -5.39 5.21
C TYR A 75 6.72 -6.52 5.35
N THR A 76 6.93 -7.05 6.56
CA THR A 76 7.86 -8.14 6.86
C THR A 76 7.17 -9.49 6.94
N VAL A 77 5.84 -9.50 7.00
CA VAL A 77 5.00 -10.69 7.02
C VAL A 77 5.18 -11.54 5.76
N ARG A 78 5.20 -12.86 5.96
CA ARG A 78 5.03 -13.80 4.85
C ARG A 78 3.59 -13.73 4.36
N VAL A 79 3.44 -13.47 3.07
CA VAL A 79 2.13 -13.44 2.41
C VAL A 79 1.75 -14.84 1.96
N TRP A 80 0.76 -15.42 2.63
CA TRP A 80 0.30 -16.79 2.37
C TRP A 80 -0.88 -16.89 1.42
N VAL A 81 -1.62 -15.79 1.21
CA VAL A 81 -2.79 -15.77 0.32
C VAL A 81 -2.50 -14.89 -0.89
N SER A 82 -2.18 -15.53 -2.01
CA SER A 82 -1.91 -14.84 -3.27
C SER A 82 -3.10 -13.99 -3.74
N GLY A 83 -4.32 -14.52 -3.60
CA GLY A 83 -5.56 -13.88 -4.07
C GLY A 83 -5.85 -12.51 -3.46
N ASP A 84 -5.31 -12.21 -2.28
CA ASP A 84 -5.44 -10.89 -1.65
C ASP A 84 -4.75 -9.78 -2.47
N TYR A 85 -3.81 -10.14 -3.35
CA TYR A 85 -3.01 -9.20 -4.14
C TYR A 85 -3.36 -9.20 -5.63
N ASP A 86 -4.30 -10.03 -6.09
CA ASP A 86 -4.66 -10.16 -7.50
C ASP A 86 -5.12 -8.82 -8.10
N VAL A 87 -5.86 -8.04 -7.33
CA VAL A 87 -6.33 -6.71 -7.76
C VAL A 87 -5.16 -5.74 -8.02
N TYR A 88 -4.07 -5.85 -7.26
CA TYR A 88 -2.89 -5.00 -7.42
C TYR A 88 -2.16 -5.31 -8.71
N TYR A 89 -1.95 -6.59 -9.03
CA TYR A 89 -1.30 -7.00 -10.28
C TYR A 89 -2.10 -6.62 -11.53
N LYS A 90 -3.43 -6.51 -11.40
CA LYS A 90 -4.34 -6.08 -12.49
C LYS A 90 -4.54 -4.57 -12.55
N SER A 91 -3.96 -3.81 -11.62
CA SER A 91 -4.23 -2.38 -11.48
C SER A 91 -3.46 -1.52 -12.46
N LYS A 92 -4.07 -0.42 -12.91
CA LYS A 92 -3.37 0.61 -13.70
C LYS A 92 -2.19 1.24 -12.97
N ILE A 93 -2.21 1.25 -11.64
CA ILE A 93 -1.12 1.78 -10.82
C ILE A 93 0.12 0.88 -10.91
N TYR A 94 -0.06 -0.44 -10.86
CA TYR A 94 1.06 -1.37 -11.02
C TYR A 94 1.56 -1.42 -12.46
N GLU A 95 0.65 -1.38 -13.43
CA GLU A 95 1.00 -1.22 -14.85
C GLU A 95 1.89 0.02 -15.08
N LEU A 96 1.48 1.18 -14.56
CA LEU A 96 2.24 2.42 -14.64
C LEU A 96 3.64 2.30 -14.01
N LEU A 97 3.76 1.65 -12.84
CA LEU A 97 5.06 1.38 -12.22
C LEU A 97 5.96 0.59 -13.17
N CYS A 98 5.46 -0.50 -13.74
CA CYS A 98 6.22 -1.36 -14.65
C CYS A 98 6.71 -0.58 -15.88
N HIS A 99 5.84 0.18 -16.54
CA HIS A 99 6.22 1.01 -17.68
C HIS A 99 7.28 2.04 -17.31
N THR A 100 7.09 2.75 -16.20
CA THR A 100 8.03 3.79 -15.74
C THR A 100 9.42 3.21 -15.49
N VAL A 101 9.50 2.04 -14.87
CA VAL A 101 10.80 1.39 -14.61
C VAL A 101 11.44 0.88 -15.89
N MET A 102 10.67 0.21 -16.76
CA MET A 102 11.18 -0.33 -18.01
C MET A 102 11.70 0.76 -18.96
N GLU A 103 10.99 1.89 -19.07
CA GLU A 103 11.44 3.04 -19.85
C GLU A 103 12.65 3.73 -19.21
N GLY A 104 12.66 3.85 -17.88
CA GLY A 104 13.78 4.42 -17.13
C GLY A 104 15.07 3.61 -17.30
N ALA A 105 14.97 2.28 -17.29
CA ALA A 105 16.09 1.35 -17.41
C ALA A 105 16.83 1.44 -18.76
N GLN A 106 16.19 1.93 -19.81
CA GLN A 106 16.80 2.10 -21.13
C GLN A 106 17.75 3.31 -21.20
N ARG A 107 17.73 4.19 -20.19
CA ARG A 107 18.55 5.41 -20.19
C ARG A 107 19.98 5.11 -19.73
N PRO A 108 20.99 5.73 -20.35
CA PRO A 108 22.38 5.61 -19.87
C PRO A 108 22.48 6.04 -18.40
N GLY A 109 23.11 5.20 -17.57
CA GLY A 109 23.27 5.46 -16.13
C GLY A 109 22.04 5.20 -15.27
N ALA A 110 21.04 4.46 -15.78
CA ALA A 110 19.88 4.05 -14.97
C ALA A 110 20.31 3.23 -13.74
N VAL A 111 19.84 3.67 -12.57
CA VAL A 111 20.14 3.03 -11.27
C VAL A 111 19.13 1.93 -10.93
N PHE A 112 17.87 2.10 -11.31
CA PHE A 112 16.80 1.13 -11.03
C PHE A 112 16.24 0.55 -12.32
N ASN A 113 16.01 -0.76 -12.32
CA ASN A 113 15.57 -1.51 -13.50
C ASN A 113 14.50 -2.58 -13.20
N LEU A 114 14.11 -2.75 -11.93
CA LEU A 114 13.15 -3.76 -11.50
C LEU A 114 11.99 -3.11 -10.72
N PRO A 115 10.75 -3.16 -11.23
CA PRO A 115 9.58 -2.77 -10.45
C PRO A 115 9.30 -3.84 -9.40
N TYR A 116 9.12 -3.44 -8.15
CA TYR A 116 8.88 -4.37 -7.06
C TYR A 116 7.63 -3.99 -6.26
N MET A 117 6.79 -4.99 -5.98
CA MET A 117 5.60 -4.85 -5.16
C MET A 117 5.83 -5.54 -3.83
N ARG A 118 6.27 -4.78 -2.82
CA ARG A 118 6.41 -5.30 -1.46
C ARG A 118 5.04 -5.42 -0.83
N LYS A 119 4.63 -6.66 -0.57
CA LYS A 119 3.32 -6.98 -0.01
C LYS A 119 3.35 -6.87 1.51
N GLY A 120 2.23 -6.45 2.09
CA GLY A 120 2.05 -6.37 3.53
C GLY A 120 0.59 -6.39 3.92
N TYR A 121 0.35 -6.34 5.23
CA TYR A 121 -0.99 -6.21 5.78
C TYR A 121 -1.04 -5.01 6.71
N ALA A 122 -2.20 -4.37 6.76
CA ALA A 122 -2.56 -3.46 7.83
C ALA A 122 -3.54 -4.16 8.77
N SER A 123 -3.44 -3.86 10.06
CA SER A 123 -4.38 -4.34 11.09
C SER A 123 -4.71 -3.21 12.07
N LEU A 124 -5.90 -3.25 12.65
CA LEU A 124 -6.24 -2.35 13.74
C LEU A 124 -5.40 -2.70 14.99
N THR A 125 -4.94 -1.69 15.70
CA THR A 125 -4.41 -1.88 17.07
C THR A 125 -5.57 -2.02 18.04
N SER A 126 -5.33 -2.41 19.29
CA SER A 126 -6.39 -2.41 20.32
C SER A 126 -7.04 -1.03 20.50
N LYS A 127 -6.32 0.07 20.21
CA LYS A 127 -6.86 1.43 20.23
C LYS A 127 -7.73 1.68 18.99
N GLY A 128 -7.30 1.22 17.82
CA GLY A 128 -8.06 1.28 16.57
C GLY A 128 -9.39 0.53 16.66
N GLU A 129 -9.37 -0.70 17.18
CA GLU A 129 -10.57 -1.53 17.37
C GLU A 129 -11.63 -0.84 18.23
N ARG A 130 -11.22 -0.30 19.40
CA ARG A 130 -12.13 0.42 20.30
C ARG A 130 -12.78 1.63 19.63
N LEU A 131 -12.02 2.34 18.79
CA LEU A 131 -12.54 3.49 18.09
C LEU A 131 -13.46 3.09 16.94
N ALA A 132 -13.07 2.11 16.13
CA ALA A 132 -13.91 1.58 15.04
C ALA A 132 -15.23 0.98 15.56
N ALA A 133 -15.26 0.49 16.80
CA ALA A 133 -16.48 0.03 17.46
C ALA A 133 -17.49 1.17 17.76
N GLN A 134 -17.00 2.41 17.90
CA GLN A 134 -17.80 3.60 18.22
C GLN A 134 -18.24 4.40 16.99
N ILE A 135 -17.70 4.07 15.81
CA ILE A 135 -18.11 4.66 14.53
C ILE A 135 -19.37 3.90 14.06
N GLU A 136 -20.46 4.64 13.87
CA GLU A 136 -21.76 4.16 13.38
C GLU A 136 -21.75 3.86 11.87
#